data_AF-A0A527GJS1-F1
#
_entry.id   AF-A0A527GJS1-F1
#
_cell.length_a   1.000
_cell.length_b   1.000
_cell.length_c   1.000
_cell.angle_alpha   90.00
_cell.angle_beta   90.00
_cell.angle_gamma   90.00
#
_symmetry.space_group_name_H-M   'P 1'
#
loop_
_entity.id
_entity.type
_entity.pdbx_description
1 polymer ?
#
loop_
_entity_poly.entity_id
_entity_poly.type
_entity_poly.pdbx_seq_one_letter_code
_entity_poly.pdbx_strand_id
1 'polypeptide(L)'
;ILPFFSGNEPTEATKQALAFCNQFQIDFRATREMVEKIDAHGLFSPRQSKVTLEGGEVLNLTDFQVIDEPAFNKLSDEAFLDLRKSGALGLLYCHLASTNSWTSLV
;
A
#
# COMPACT_ATOMS: atom_id res chain seq x y z
N ILE A 1 -24.45 16.90 17.82
CA ILE A 1 -23.48 15.81 18.09
C ILE A 1 -24.31 14.59 18.48
N LEU A 2 -24.16 13.46 17.80
CA LEU A 2 -24.85 12.22 18.20
C LEU A 2 -24.22 11.70 19.51
N PRO A 3 -25.01 11.23 20.49
CA PRO A 3 -24.48 10.72 21.75
C PRO A 3 -23.75 9.38 21.54
N PHE A 4 -22.68 9.15 22.32
CA PHE A 4 -21.96 7.88 22.29
C PHE A 4 -22.72 6.73 22.96
N PHE A 5 -23.56 7.03 23.95
CA PHE A 5 -24.34 6.05 24.72
C PHE A 5 -25.84 6.37 24.71
N SER A 6 -26.65 5.32 24.77
CA SER A 6 -28.08 5.36 25.06
C SER A 6 -28.31 4.62 26.38
N GLY A 7 -28.37 5.36 27.48
CA GLY A 7 -28.35 4.76 28.82
C GLY A 7 -26.99 4.12 29.12
N ASN A 8 -26.99 2.84 29.47
CA ASN A 8 -25.77 2.08 29.78
C ASN A 8 -25.18 1.33 28.58
N GLU A 9 -25.77 1.49 27.39
CA GLU A 9 -25.37 0.78 26.17
C GLU A 9 -24.78 1.75 25.12
N PRO A 10 -23.71 1.36 24.40
CA PRO A 10 -23.20 2.15 23.27
C PRO A 10 -24.27 2.30 22.18
N THR A 11 -24.34 3.47 21.55
CA THR A 11 -25.19 3.67 20.36
C THR A 11 -24.70 2.83 19.19
N GLU A 12 -25.59 2.53 18.23
CA GLU A 12 -25.21 1.79 17.01
C GLU A 12 -24.08 2.50 16.23
N ALA A 13 -24.11 3.83 16.17
CA ALA A 13 -23.03 4.61 15.58
C ALA A 13 -21.68 4.36 16.28
N THR A 14 -21.69 4.22 17.61
CA THR A 14 -20.49 3.93 18.41
C THR A 14 -19.99 2.51 18.17
N LYS A 15 -20.90 1.53 18.11
CA LYS A 15 -20.55 0.13 17.78
C LYS A 15 -19.92 0.02 16.40
N GLN A 16 -20.48 0.71 15.40
CA GLN A 16 -19.95 0.74 14.03
C GLN A 16 -18.58 1.41 13.98
N ALA A 17 -18.40 2.54 14.66
CA ALA A 17 -17.10 3.20 14.73
C ALA A 17 -16.03 2.30 15.39
N LEU A 18 -16.38 1.59 16.47
CA LEU A 18 -15.48 0.63 17.11
C LEU A 18 -15.14 -0.55 16.18
N ALA A 19 -16.14 -1.10 15.47
CA ALA A 19 -15.92 -2.16 14.50
C ALA A 19 -14.98 -1.71 13.37
N PHE A 20 -15.18 -0.49 12.85
CA PHE A 20 -14.29 0.10 11.86
C PHE A 20 -12.87 0.26 12.39
N CYS A 21 -12.68 0.82 13.58
CA CYS A 21 -11.36 0.99 14.18
C CYS A 21 -10.63 -0.35 14.34
N ASN A 22 -11.35 -1.40 14.78
CA ASN A 22 -10.77 -2.73 14.91
C ASN A 22 -10.35 -3.31 13.55
N GLN A 23 -11.21 -3.22 12.54
CA GLN A 23 -10.89 -3.72 11.20
C GLN A 23 -9.71 -2.96 10.59
N PHE A 24 -9.72 -1.63 10.69
CA PHE A 24 -8.63 -0.78 10.22
C PHE A 24 -7.30 -1.17 10.85
N GLN A 25 -7.25 -1.43 12.16
CA GLN A 25 -6.01 -1.83 12.83
C GLN A 25 -5.50 -3.20 12.36
N ILE A 26 -6.40 -4.13 12.05
CA ILE A 26 -6.04 -5.44 11.47
C ILE A 26 -5.41 -5.23 10.08
N ASP A 27 -6.08 -4.46 9.21
CA ASP A 27 -5.63 -4.23 7.84
C ASP A 27 -4.33 -3.41 7.80
N PHE A 28 -4.20 -2.44 8.69
CA PHE A 28 -2.98 -1.63 8.86
C PHE A 28 -1.79 -2.51 9.22
N ARG A 29 -1.95 -3.43 10.19
CA ARG A 29 -0.89 -4.35 10.59
C ARG A 29 -0.50 -5.28 9.45
N ALA A 30 -1.49 -5.88 8.76
CA ALA A 30 -1.22 -6.77 7.63
C ALA A 30 -0.46 -6.05 6.50
N THR A 31 -0.83 -4.79 6.20
CA THR A 31 -0.13 -3.96 5.22
C THR A 31 1.31 -3.70 5.66
N ARG A 32 1.53 -3.33 6.92
CA ARG A 32 2.87 -3.08 7.46
C ARG A 32 3.75 -4.31 7.39
N GLU A 33 3.27 -5.46 7.85
CA GLU A 33 4.00 -6.73 7.81
C GLU A 33 4.42 -7.09 6.38
N MET A 34 3.53 -6.86 5.40
CA MET A 34 3.82 -7.10 4.00
C MET A 34 4.86 -6.13 3.42
N VAL A 35 4.75 -4.84 3.73
CA VAL A 35 5.73 -3.83 3.31
C VAL A 35 7.10 -4.14 3.91
N GLU A 36 7.18 -4.44 5.21
CA GLU A 36 8.42 -4.84 5.88
C GLU A 36 9.02 -6.09 5.25
N LYS A 37 8.18 -7.06 4.86
CA LYS A 37 8.63 -8.27 4.17
C LYS A 37 9.25 -7.97 2.80
N ILE A 38 8.65 -7.08 2.02
CA ILE A 38 9.16 -6.67 0.70
C ILE A 38 10.45 -5.85 0.85
N ASP A 39 10.49 -4.94 1.83
CA ASP A 39 11.63 -4.08 2.11
C ASP A 39 12.86 -4.87 2.58
N ALA A 40 12.66 -5.96 3.32
CA ALA A 40 13.73 -6.87 3.71
C ALA A 40 14.50 -7.48 2.52
N HIS A 41 13.90 -7.49 1.32
CA HIS A 41 14.54 -7.90 0.07
C HIS A 41 15.13 -6.74 -0.74
N GLY A 42 15.05 -5.50 -0.23
CA GLY A 42 15.61 -4.30 -0.86
C GLY A 42 14.93 -3.91 -2.15
N LEU A 43 13.62 -4.19 -2.29
CA LEU A 43 12.90 -4.05 -3.56
C LEU A 43 12.28 -2.66 -3.78
N PHE A 44 12.30 -1.77 -2.79
CA PHE A 44 11.75 -0.43 -2.94
C PHE A 44 12.80 0.55 -3.49
N SER A 45 12.44 1.25 -4.55
CA SER A 45 13.25 2.30 -5.15
C SER A 45 12.50 3.63 -5.17
N PRO A 46 13.12 4.74 -4.72
CA PRO A 46 12.47 6.05 -4.75
C PRO A 46 12.20 6.51 -6.19
N ARG A 47 11.05 7.13 -6.41
CA ARG A 47 10.65 7.72 -7.68
C ARG A 47 10.26 9.17 -7.50
N GLN A 48 10.46 9.93 -8.57
CA GLN A 48 9.95 11.29 -8.71
C GLN A 48 9.23 11.39 -10.06
N SER A 49 8.13 12.13 -10.09
CA SER A 49 7.38 12.38 -11.32
C SER A 49 6.89 13.82 -11.38
N LYS A 50 6.79 14.37 -12.58
CA LYS A 50 6.17 15.66 -12.84
C LYS A 50 4.92 15.42 -13.65
N VAL A 51 3.78 15.89 -13.16
CA VAL A 51 2.49 15.80 -13.83
C VAL A 51 2.04 17.20 -14.18
N THR A 52 1.74 17.44 -15.45
CA THR A 52 1.15 18.71 -15.89
C THR A 52 -0.36 18.50 -16.04
N LEU A 53 -1.15 19.20 -15.23
CA LEU A 53 -2.60 19.13 -15.29
C LEU A 53 -3.13 19.86 -16.53
N GLU A 54 -4.38 19.58 -16.93
CA GLU A 54 -5.03 20.20 -18.09
C GLU A 54 -5.03 21.75 -18.04
N GLY A 55 -4.96 22.34 -16.84
CA GLY A 55 -4.85 23.80 -16.61
C GLY A 55 -3.43 24.38 -16.70
N GLY A 56 -2.41 23.56 -17.01
CA GLY A 56 -1.00 23.98 -17.08
C GLY A 56 -0.27 24.03 -15.73
N GLU A 57 -0.95 23.72 -14.62
CA GLU A 57 -0.32 23.55 -13.31
C GLU A 57 0.59 22.32 -13.32
N VAL A 58 1.81 22.47 -12.79
CA VAL A 58 2.79 21.38 -12.68
C VAL A 58 2.84 20.89 -11.24
N LEU A 59 2.45 19.64 -11.01
CA LEU A 59 2.60 18.94 -9.75
C LEU A 59 3.87 18.10 -9.75
N ASN A 60 4.72 18.31 -8.74
CA ASN A 60 5.88 17.45 -8.50
C ASN A 60 5.51 16.38 -7.49
N LEU A 61 5.36 15.14 -7.95
CA LEU A 61 5.21 13.97 -7.10
C LEU A 61 6.61 13.55 -6.64
N THR A 62 6.85 13.70 -5.35
CA THR A 62 8.10 13.35 -4.67
C THR A 62 7.79 12.41 -3.50
N ASP A 63 8.83 11.84 -2.90
CA ASP A 63 8.72 11.02 -1.67
C ASP A 63 7.84 9.77 -1.77
N PHE A 64 7.78 9.14 -2.95
CA PHE A 64 7.16 7.82 -3.12
C PHE A 64 8.15 6.79 -3.62
N GLN A 65 7.85 5.51 -3.38
CA GLN A 65 8.65 4.38 -3.80
C GLN A 65 7.86 3.47 -4.72
N VAL A 66 8.58 2.77 -5.60
CA VAL A 66 8.05 1.74 -6.49
C VAL A 66 8.87 0.47 -6.36
N ILE A 67 8.34 -0.65 -6.84
CA ILE A 67 9.12 -1.88 -6.93
C ILE A 67 10.18 -1.75 -8.03
N ASP A 68 11.44 -2.00 -7.67
CA ASP A 68 12.56 -2.12 -8.60
C ASP A 68 12.51 -3.49 -9.29
N GLU A 69 11.94 -3.50 -10.49
CA GLU A 69 11.84 -4.72 -11.30
C GLU A 69 13.21 -5.36 -11.63
N PRO A 70 14.25 -4.59 -12.01
CA PRO A 70 15.60 -5.14 -12.14
C PRO A 70 16.14 -5.82 -10.87
N ALA A 71 15.92 -5.26 -9.68
CA ALA A 71 16.34 -5.87 -8.42
C ALA A 71 15.53 -7.15 -8.13
N PHE A 72 14.22 -7.09 -8.34
CA PHE A 72 13.32 -8.23 -8.18
C PHE A 72 13.71 -9.41 -9.09
N ASN A 73 14.04 -9.15 -10.36
CA ASN A 73 14.47 -10.17 -11.32
C ASN A 73 15.87 -10.75 -11.04
N LYS A 74 16.64 -10.14 -10.14
CA LYS A 74 17.98 -10.61 -9.71
C LYS A 74 17.98 -11.32 -8.36
N LEU A 75 16.81 -11.49 -7.73
CA LEU A 75 16.70 -12.25 -6.49
C LEU A 75 17.19 -13.69 -6.69
N SER A 76 17.76 -14.26 -5.63
CA SER A 76 18.04 -15.71 -5.62
C SER A 76 16.73 -16.50 -5.55
N ASP A 77 16.80 -17.79 -5.93
CA ASP A 77 15.65 -18.70 -5.85
C ASP A 77 15.09 -18.77 -4.42
N GLU A 78 15.96 -18.75 -3.40
CA GLU A 78 15.55 -18.76 -2.00
C GLU A 78 14.78 -17.50 -1.61
N ALA A 79 15.27 -16.33 -2.02
CA ALA A 79 14.62 -15.04 -1.76
C ALA A 79 13.27 -14.94 -2.49
N PHE A 80 13.21 -15.38 -3.74
CA PHE A 80 11.98 -15.44 -4.51
C PHE A 80 10.95 -16.39 -3.88
N LEU A 81 11.39 -17.58 -3.42
CA LEU A 81 10.52 -18.54 -2.75
C LEU A 81 10.00 -18.02 -1.40
N ASP A 82 10.80 -17.25 -0.68
CA ASP A 82 10.39 -16.61 0.56
C ASP A 82 9.25 -15.60 0.32
N LEU A 83 9.37 -14.75 -0.71
CA LEU A 83 8.30 -13.83 -1.13
C LEU A 83 7.02 -14.56 -1.59
N ARG A 84 7.17 -15.71 -2.25
CA ARG A 84 6.03 -16.55 -2.62
C ARG A 84 5.32 -17.12 -1.39
N LYS A 85 6.07 -17.64 -0.43
CA LYS A 85 5.52 -18.26 0.80
C LYS A 85 4.86 -17.24 1.71
N SER A 86 5.33 -15.98 1.71
CA SER A 86 4.70 -14.90 2.49
C SER A 86 3.42 -14.34 1.85
N GLY A 87 3.15 -14.66 0.58
CA GLY A 87 2.05 -14.08 -0.19
C GLY A 87 2.37 -12.73 -0.84
N ALA A 88 3.58 -12.19 -0.67
CA ALA A 88 4.01 -10.92 -1.24
C ALA A 88 4.04 -10.92 -2.78
N LEU A 89 4.32 -12.08 -3.37
CA LEU A 89 4.54 -12.20 -4.81
C LEU A 89 3.38 -11.68 -5.67
N GLY A 90 2.13 -11.91 -5.24
CA GLY A 90 0.96 -11.39 -5.95
C GLY A 90 0.92 -9.86 -5.99
N LEU A 91 1.21 -9.22 -4.85
CA LEU A 91 1.22 -7.76 -4.74
C LEU A 91 2.33 -7.13 -5.58
N LEU A 92 3.52 -7.76 -5.62
CA LEU A 92 4.64 -7.31 -6.44
C LEU A 92 4.26 -7.27 -7.92
N TYR A 93 3.72 -8.35 -8.47
CA TYR A 93 3.30 -8.37 -9.87
C TYR A 93 2.14 -7.42 -10.17
N CYS A 94 1.16 -7.29 -9.26
CA CYS A 94 0.09 -6.31 -9.41
C CYS A 94 0.63 -4.88 -9.46
N HIS A 95 1.61 -4.55 -8.61
CA HIS A 95 2.27 -3.25 -8.64
C HIS A 95 3.00 -3.01 -9.96
N LEU A 96 3.82 -3.95 -10.41
CA LEU A 96 4.56 -3.84 -11.68
C LEU A 96 3.60 -3.67 -12.87
N ALA A 97 2.51 -4.45 -12.91
CA ALA A 97 1.47 -4.30 -13.93
C ALA A 97 0.82 -2.91 -13.87
N SER A 98 0.48 -2.43 -12.67
CA SER A 98 -0.10 -1.09 -12.48
C SER A 98 0.85 0.02 -12.93
N THR A 99 2.17 -0.12 -12.70
CA THR A 99 3.15 0.90 -13.12
C THR A 99 3.25 1.03 -14.63
N ASN A 100 2.97 -0.03 -15.39
CA ASN A 100 2.93 0.04 -16.87
C ASN A 100 1.75 0.89 -17.38
N SER A 101 0.73 1.12 -16.57
CA SER A 101 -0.39 2.00 -16.89
C SER A 101 -0.14 3.46 -16.50
N TRP A 102 1.02 3.78 -15.92
CA TRP A 102 1.32 5.14 -15.44
C TRP A 102 1.22 6.19 -16.55
N THR A 103 1.71 5.89 -17.75
CA THR A 103 1.64 6.79 -18.92
C THR A 103 0.20 7.10 -19.36
N SER A 104 -0.80 6.33 -18.93
CA SER A 104 -2.22 6.63 -19.21
C SER A 104 -2.85 7.56 -18.16
N LEU A 105 -2.18 7.81 -17.03
CA LEU A 105 -2.63 8.68 -15.95
C LEU A 105 -1.99 10.08 -15.97
N VAL A 106 -0.85 10.24 -16.67
CA VAL A 106 -0.07 11.49 -16.73
C VAL A 106 -0.01 12.06 -18.13
#